data_AF-A0A1M7H7A3-F1
#
_entry.id   AF-A0A1M7H7A3-F1
#
_cell.length_a   1.000
_cell.length_b   1.000
_cell.length_c   1.000
_cell.angle_alpha   90.00
_cell.angle_beta   90.00
_cell.angle_gamma   90.00
#
_symmetry.space_group_name_H-M   'P 1'
#
loop_
_entity.id
_entity.type
_entity.pdbx_description
1 polymer ?
#
loop_
_entity_poly.entity_id
_entity_poly.type
_entity_poly.pdbx_seq_one_letter_code
_entity_poly.pdbx_strand_id
1 'polypeptide(L)' 'MRIAKEYNTTEASMERAVRHAIKTGWHRHNDDLAELIFMNTLQSTNDVPTNSVFIYTVSEWIRVNIQYSEENGSSII' A
#
# COMPACT_ATOMS: atom_id res chain seq x y z
N MET A 1 7.31 -11.86 -9.18
CA MET A 1 7.81 -12.74 -10.25
C MET A 1 9.07 -12.27 -11.00
N ARG A 2 9.45 -10.98 -11.04
CA ARG A 2 10.83 -10.56 -11.41
C ARG A 2 11.73 -10.36 -10.18
N ILE A 3 11.18 -9.66 -9.19
CA ILE A 3 11.85 -9.28 -7.94
C ILE A 3 12.40 -10.50 -7.18
N ALA A 4 11.65 -11.60 -7.07
CA ALA A 4 12.13 -12.79 -6.36
C ALA A 4 13.45 -13.34 -6.97
N LYS A 5 13.58 -13.33 -8.31
CA LYS A 5 14.81 -13.76 -8.99
C LYS A 5 15.96 -12.78 -8.77
N GLU A 6 15.67 -11.48 -8.79
CA GLU A 6 16.64 -10.40 -8.57
C GLU A 6 17.27 -10.48 -7.18
N TYR A 7 16.48 -10.80 -6.15
CA TYR A 7 16.94 -10.93 -4.77
C TYR A 7 17.25 -12.38 -4.36
N ASN A 8 17.42 -13.29 -5.34
CA ASN A 8 17.74 -14.69 -5.14
C ASN A 8 16.87 -15.38 -4.06
N THR A 9 15.56 -15.14 -4.09
CA THR A 9 14.56 -15.67 -3.16
C THR A 9 13.42 -16.36 -3.90
N THR A 10 12.51 -17.01 -3.17
CA THR A 10 11.33 -17.68 -3.76
C THR A 10 10.12 -16.76 -3.72
N GLU A 11 9.21 -16.93 -4.68
CA GLU A 11 7.98 -16.13 -4.75
C GLU A 11 7.13 -16.24 -3.49
N ALA A 12 7.00 -17.46 -2.95
CA ALA A 12 6.30 -17.70 -1.70
C ALA A 12 6.97 -17.02 -0.49
N SER A 13 8.30 -16.91 -0.48
CA SER A 13 9.01 -16.21 0.60
C SER A 13 8.85 -14.70 0.47
N MET A 14 8.88 -14.18 -0.76
CA MET A 14 8.60 -12.77 -1.03
C MET A 14 7.16 -12.39 -0.66
N GLU A 15 6.15 -13.18 -1.05
CA GLU A 15 4.76 -12.94 -0.65
C GLU A 15 4.58 -12.95 0.88
N ARG A 16 5.22 -13.90 1.57
CA ARG A 16 5.19 -13.97 3.03
C ARG A 16 5.85 -12.75 3.66
N ALA A 17 6.99 -12.30 3.12
CA ALA A 17 7.69 -11.11 3.61
C ALA A 17 6.82 -9.85 3.44
N VAL A 18 6.23 -9.64 2.26
CA VAL A 18 5.33 -8.51 2.00
C VAL A 18 4.11 -8.56 2.93
N ARG A 19 3.48 -9.73 3.05
CA ARG A 19 2.32 -9.91 3.93
C ARG A 19 2.67 -9.62 5.38
N HIS A 20 3.82 -10.10 5.84
CA HIS A 20 4.29 -9.87 7.20
C HIS A 20 4.57 -8.39 7.46
N ALA A 21 5.19 -7.68 6.51
CA ALA A 21 5.44 -6.25 6.60
C ALA A 21 4.14 -5.46 6.69
N ILE A 22 3.18 -5.72 5.79
CA ILE A 22 1.85 -5.08 5.80
C ILE A 22 1.16 -5.35 7.14
N LYS A 23 1.08 -6.62 7.55
CA LYS A 23 0.43 -7.00 8.80
C LYS A 23 1.09 -6.30 9.98
N THR A 24 2.41 -6.28 10.07
CA THR A 24 3.14 -5.65 11.18
C THR A 24 2.94 -4.14 11.23
N GLY A 25 3.00 -3.47 10.07
CA GLY A 25 2.72 -2.03 9.96
C GLY A 25 1.29 -1.69 10.34
N TRP A 26 0.33 -2.53 9.93
CA TRP A 26 -1.09 -2.35 10.25
C TRP A 26 -1.41 -2.44 11.75
N HIS A 27 -0.56 -3.02 12.59
CA HIS A 27 -0.81 -2.96 14.05
C HIS A 27 -0.38 -1.61 14.67
N ARG A 28 0.31 -0.76 13.92
CA ARG A 28 0.91 0.50 14.42
C ARG A 28 0.62 1.69 13.51
N HIS A 29 -0.35 1.56 12.62
CA HIS A 29 -0.64 2.60 11.64
C HIS A 29 -1.34 3.79 12.31
N ASN A 30 -1.36 4.92 11.61
CA ASN A 30 -2.21 6.05 11.97
C ASN A 30 -3.61 5.78 11.41
N ASP A 31 -4.60 5.63 12.27
CA ASP A 31 -5.97 5.27 11.92
C ASP A 31 -6.59 6.26 10.92
N ASP A 32 -6.43 7.57 11.14
CA ASP A 32 -6.96 8.62 10.24
C ASP A 32 -6.37 8.51 8.84
N LEU A 33 -5.06 8.22 8.75
CA LEU A 33 -4.38 8.06 7.47
C LEU A 33 -4.80 6.78 6.77
N ALA A 34 -4.98 5.68 7.50
CA ALA A 34 -5.45 4.44 6.91
C ALA A 34 -6.90 4.53 6.45
N GLU A 35 -7.75 5.24 7.18
CA GLU A 35 -9.11 5.56 6.75
C GLU A 35 -9.09 6.34 5.43
N LEU A 36 -8.31 7.43 5.36
CA LEU A 36 -8.17 8.25 4.16
C LEU A 36 -7.73 7.44 2.93
N ILE A 37 -6.81 6.49 3.11
CA ILE A 37 -6.24 5.72 2.00
C ILE A 37 -7.09 4.49 1.65
N PHE A 38 -7.58 3.75 2.64
CA PHE A 38 -8.12 2.39 2.45
C PHE A 38 -9.62 2.22 2.68
N MET A 39 -10.35 3.21 3.23
CA MET A 39 -11.76 3.05 3.63
C MET A 39 -12.65 2.47 2.52
N ASN A 40 -12.47 2.92 1.28
CA ASN A 40 -13.31 2.49 0.16
C ASN A 40 -12.91 1.13 -0.44
N THR A 41 -11.78 0.54 -0.01
CA THR A 41 -11.27 -0.72 -0.56
C THR A 41 -11.38 -1.89 0.41
N LEU A 42 -11.53 -1.64 1.71
CA LEU A 42 -11.67 -2.67 2.73
C LEU A 42 -13.15 -3.02 2.95
N GLN A 43 -13.43 -4.31 3.23
CA GLN A 43 -14.79 -4.77 3.52
C GLN A 43 -15.22 -4.43 4.96
N SER A 44 -14.26 -4.24 5.86
CA SER A 44 -14.44 -3.83 7.25
C SER A 44 -13.30 -2.95 7.71
N THR A 45 -13.56 -2.05 8.66
CA THR A 45 -12.57 -1.14 9.26
C THR A 45 -11.44 -1.87 10.00
N ASN A 46 -11.67 -3.12 10.43
CA ASN A 46 -10.68 -3.94 11.11
C ASN A 46 -9.90 -4.88 10.17
N ASP A 47 -10.18 -4.86 8.87
CA ASP A 47 -9.54 -5.77 7.93
C ASP A 47 -8.11 -5.31 7.59
N VAL A 48 -7.16 -6.23 7.71
CA VAL A 48 -5.79 -6.01 7.21
C VAL A 48 -5.82 -6.18 5.69
N PRO A 49 -5.37 -5.19 4.89
CA PRO A 49 -5.36 -5.31 3.44
C PRO A 49 -4.49 -6.48 2.99
N THR A 50 -4.96 -7.21 1.98
CA THR A 50 -4.15 -8.23 1.31
C THR A 50 -3.00 -7.58 0.54
N ASN A 51 -1.96 -8.35 0.19
CA ASN A 51 -0.82 -7.83 -0.58
C ASN A 51 -1.26 -7.05 -1.84
N SER A 52 -2.21 -7.60 -2.61
CA SER A 52 -2.69 -6.98 -3.84
C SER A 52 -3.52 -5.73 -3.59
N VAL A 53 -4.43 -5.77 -2.60
CA VAL A 53 -5.25 -4.61 -2.22
C VAL A 53 -4.36 -3.48 -1.73
N PHE A 54 -3.39 -3.78 -0.87
CA PHE A 54 -2.46 -2.79 -0.34
C PHE A 54 -1.70 -2.07 -1.47
N ILE A 55 -1.08 -2.85 -2.37
CA ILE A 55 -0.31 -2.30 -3.49
C ILE A 55 -1.20 -1.46 -4.40
N TYR A 56 -2.39 -1.97 -4.75
CA TYR A 56 -3.34 -1.26 -5.61
C TYR A 56 -3.75 0.09 -5.00
N THR A 57 -4.25 0.08 -3.77
CA THR A 57 -4.79 1.27 -3.12
C THR A 57 -3.72 2.34 -2.89
N VAL A 58 -2.52 1.95 -2.44
CA VAL A 58 -1.41 2.91 -2.26
C VAL A 58 -0.96 3.48 -3.62
N SER A 59 -0.88 2.64 -4.65
CA SER A 59 -0.52 3.11 -6.00
C SER A 59 -1.54 4.11 -6.55
N GLU A 60 -2.82 3.87 -6.30
CA GLU A 60 -3.90 4.77 -6.72
C GLU A 60 -3.88 6.08 -5.95
N TRP A 61 -3.71 6.02 -4.62
CA TRP A 61 -3.59 7.22 -3.80
C TRP A 61 -2.41 8.09 -4.25
N ILE A 62 -1.23 7.51 -4.50
CA ILE A 62 -0.06 8.25 -5.01
C ILE A 62 -0.37 8.91 -6.35
N ARG A 63 -0.96 8.15 -7.30
CA ARG A 63 -1.31 8.66 -8.64
C ARG A 63 -2.23 9.88 -8.55
N VAL A 64 -3.28 9.77 -7.74
CA VAL A 64 -4.27 10.81 -7.54
C VAL A 64 -3.64 12.06 -6.91
N ASN A 65 -2.80 11.91 -5.88
CA ASN A 65 -2.13 13.05 -5.24
C ASN A 65 -1.14 13.76 -6.17
N ILE A 66 -0.45 13.01 -7.03
CA ILE A 66 0.43 13.60 -8.06
C ILE A 66 -0.39 14.45 -9.02
N GLN A 67 -1.51 13.92 -9.54
CA GLN A 67 -2.39 14.66 -10.46
C GLN A 67 -2.94 15.94 -9.83
N TYR A 68 -3.45 15.86 -8.59
CA TYR A 68 -3.92 17.04 -7.86
C TYR A 68 -2.82 18.09 -7.65
N SER A 69 -1.57 17.67 -7.45
CA SER A 69 -0.44 18.58 -7.26
C SER A 69 -0.06 19.28 -8.57
N GLU A 70 -0.08 18.56 -9.69
CA GLU A 70 0.17 19.10 -11.03
C GLU A 70 -0.91 20.12 -11.46
N GLU A 71 -2.19 19.82 -11.18
CA GLU A 71 -3.32 20.70 -11.52
C GLU A 71 -3.34 22.00 -10.69
N ASN A 72 -2.89 21.93 -9.43
CA ASN A 72 -2.96 23.06 -8.49
C ASN A 72 -1.63 23.81 -8.32
N GLY A 73 -0.59 23.46 -9.09
CA GLY A 73 0.71 24.16 -9.10
C GLY A 73 1.48 24.14 -7.77
N SER A 74 1.11 23.26 -6.84
CA SER A 74 1.84 23.10 -5.57
C SER A 74 2.89 22.02 -5.73
N SER A 75 4.16 22.45 -5.79
CA SER A 75 5.29 21.52 -5.82
C SER A 75 5.42 20.85 -4.45
N ILE A 76 5.40 19.52 -4.41
CA ILE A 76 5.84 18.76 -3.23
C ILE A 76 7.35 18.61 -3.31
N ILE A 77 8.06 19.72 -3.06
CA ILE A 77 9.47 19.81 -2.65
C ILE A 77 9.72 21.21 -2.07
#